data_AF-A0A199UDY0-F1
#
_entry.id   AF-A0A199UDY0-F1
#
_cell.length_a   1.000
_cell.length_b   1.000
_cell.length_c   1.000
_cell.angle_alpha   90.00
_cell.angle_beta   90.00
_cell.angle_gamma   90.00
#
_symmetry.space_group_name_H-M   'P 1'
#
loop_
_entity.id
_entity.type
_entity.pdbx_description
1 polymer ?
#
loop_
_entity_poly.entity_id
_entity_poly.type
_entity_poly.pdbx_seq_one_letter_code
_entity_poly.pdbx_strand_id
1 'polypeptide(L)'
;MSFRAHLARRSQVLRCLRDLAIAKAKLKEIRALFTNFPYRRRIAHDAEERQRFSEKIIVLLLTVDALEGPDYMVRAAKKSMVDELEAMLDMVDPQPPGKLSSLRRRTFDLPDGAQLSKDMTSSVEEVIQLI
;
A
#
# COMPACT_ATOMS: atom_id res chain seq x y z
N MET A 1 38.37 -2.88 -1.75
CA MET A 1 37.24 -1.92 -1.85
C MET A 1 37.56 -0.92 -2.96
N SER A 2 36.84 -0.93 -4.09
CA SER A 2 37.10 0.01 -5.19
C SER A 2 36.38 1.35 -4.93
N PHE A 3 37.02 2.47 -5.31
CA PHE A 3 36.44 3.82 -5.17
C PHE A 3 35.06 3.94 -5.85
N ARG A 4 34.87 3.28 -6.98
CA ARG A 4 33.57 3.19 -7.69
C ARG A 4 32.48 2.54 -6.84
N ALA A 5 32.80 1.47 -6.11
CA ALA A 5 31.83 0.80 -5.23
C ALA A 5 31.42 1.68 -4.05
N HIS A 6 32.34 2.50 -3.53
CA HIS A 6 32.03 3.49 -2.48
C HIS A 6 31.05 4.56 -3.00
N LEU A 7 31.31 5.14 -4.18
CA LEU A 7 30.42 6.15 -4.78
C LEU A 7 29.04 5.58 -5.11
N ALA A 8 28.96 4.38 -5.67
CA ALA A 8 27.70 3.72 -5.96
C ALA A 8 26.88 3.52 -4.68
N ARG A 9 27.50 2.99 -3.62
CA ARG A 9 26.83 2.79 -2.32
C ARG A 9 26.33 4.10 -1.71
N ARG A 10 27.14 5.16 -1.74
CA ARG A 10 26.75 6.48 -1.22
C ARG A 10 25.59 7.09 -2.00
N SER A 11 25.61 6.99 -3.33
CA SER A 11 24.52 7.47 -4.19
C SER A 11 23.20 6.72 -3.93
N GLN A 12 23.28 5.40 -3.69
CA GLN A 12 22.10 4.59 -3.38
C GLN A 12 21.46 5.02 -2.06
N VAL A 13 22.26 5.22 -1.00
CA VAL A 13 21.76 5.67 0.31
C VAL A 13 21.05 7.03 0.18
N LEU A 14 21.61 7.97 -0.58
CA LEU A 14 20.99 9.28 -0.78
C LEU A 14 19.66 9.20 -1.55
N ARG A 15 19.55 8.30 -2.54
CA ARG A 15 18.28 8.04 -3.24
C ARG A 15 17.23 7.48 -2.30
N CYS A 16 17.56 6.43 -1.53
CA CYS A 16 16.65 5.84 -0.55
C CYS A 16 16.16 6.87 0.48
N LEU A 17 17.05 7.76 0.96
CA LEU A 17 16.68 8.83 1.90
C LEU A 17 15.74 9.86 1.28
N ARG A 18 15.93 10.20 0.00
CA ARG A 18 15.03 11.10 -0.74
C ARG A 18 13.64 10.47 -0.87
N ASP A 19 13.58 9.21 -1.29
CA ASP A 19 12.31 8.51 -1.50
C ASP A 19 11.56 8.33 -0.17
N LEU A 20 12.29 8.03 0.92
CA LEU A 20 11.76 7.99 2.27
C LEU A 20 11.19 9.35 2.71
N ALA A 21 11.85 10.46 2.38
CA ALA A 21 11.35 11.79 2.71
C ALA A 21 10.04 12.12 1.98
N ILE A 22 9.91 11.72 0.71
CA ILE A 22 8.68 11.87 -0.06
C ILE A 22 7.55 11.03 0.57
N ALA A 23 7.83 9.78 0.90
CA ALA A 23 6.86 8.91 1.55
C ALA A 23 6.42 9.47 2.92
N LYS A 24 7.36 10.03 3.70
CA LYS A 24 7.06 10.66 5.00
C LYS A 24 6.21 11.92 4.85
N ALA A 25 6.41 12.71 3.79
CA ALA A 25 5.54 13.83 3.48
C ALA A 25 4.11 13.37 3.17
N LYS A 26 3.96 12.30 2.37
CA LYS A 26 2.66 11.70 2.06
C LYS A 26 1.96 11.14 3.30
N LEU A 27 2.71 10.48 4.20
CA LEU A 27 2.18 10.07 5.50
C LEU A 27 1.62 11.25 6.30
N LYS A 28 2.34 12.38 6.32
CA LYS A 28 1.88 13.60 7.00
C LYS A 28 0.58 14.15 6.41
N GLU A 29 0.43 14.12 5.08
CA GLU A 29 -0.82 14.51 4.40
C GLU A 29 -1.98 13.59 4.82
N ILE A 30 -1.77 12.26 4.81
CA ILE A 30 -2.78 11.29 5.21
C ILE A 30 -3.14 11.46 6.70
N ARG A 31 -2.16 11.68 7.58
CA ARG A 31 -2.40 11.97 9.00
C ARG A 31 -3.26 13.22 9.18
N ALA A 32 -3.00 14.29 8.42
CA ALA A 32 -3.78 15.52 8.49
C ALA A 32 -5.24 15.31 8.07
N LEU A 33 -5.47 14.49 7.03
CA LEU A 33 -6.82 14.07 6.64
C LEU A 33 -7.47 13.20 7.73
N PHE A 34 -6.73 12.26 8.31
CA PHE A 34 -7.22 11.36 9.33
C PHE A 34 -7.59 12.07 10.63
N THR A 35 -6.87 13.12 11.04
CA THR A 35 -7.22 13.89 12.24
C THR A 35 -8.31 14.93 12.00
N ASN A 36 -8.63 15.21 10.73
CA ASN A 36 -9.67 16.16 10.35
C ASN A 36 -11.06 15.60 10.69
N PHE A 37 -11.70 16.22 11.68
CA PHE A 37 -12.98 15.75 12.24
C PHE A 37 -14.14 15.66 11.23
N PRO A 38 -14.45 16.69 10.41
CA PRO A 38 -15.50 16.56 9.40
C PRO A 38 -15.15 15.53 8.33
N TYR A 39 -13.88 15.33 7.99
CA TYR A 39 -13.48 14.30 7.03
C TYR A 39 -13.65 12.88 7.59
N ARG A 40 -13.30 12.65 8.88
CA ARG A 40 -13.60 11.38 9.56
C ARG A 40 -15.09 11.02 9.55
N ARG A 41 -15.97 11.99 9.77
CA ARG A 41 -17.42 11.75 9.69
C ARG A 41 -17.84 11.31 8.29
N ARG A 42 -17.27 11.92 7.24
CA ARG A 42 -17.55 11.51 5.85
C ARG A 42 -17.10 10.08 5.59
N ILE A 43 -15.88 9.72 6.00
CA ILE A 43 -15.36 8.35 5.91
C ILE A 43 -16.28 7.35 6.63
N ALA A 44 -16.88 7.73 7.75
CA ALA A 44 -17.76 6.84 8.51
C ALA A 44 -19.13 6.60 7.86
N HIS A 45 -19.62 7.55 7.06
CA HIS A 45 -20.95 7.50 6.45
C HIS A 45 -20.95 7.13 4.97
N ASP A 46 -19.86 7.42 4.25
CA ASP A 46 -19.74 7.21 2.81
C ASP A 46 -18.73 6.09 2.54
N ALA A 47 -19.24 4.97 2.02
CA ALA A 47 -18.45 3.79 1.70
C ALA A 47 -17.45 4.04 0.55
N GLU A 48 -17.76 4.91 -0.41
CA GLU A 48 -16.83 5.27 -1.49
C GLU A 48 -15.67 6.11 -0.96
N GLU A 49 -15.96 7.10 -0.11
CA GLU A 49 -14.91 7.92 0.49
C GLU A 49 -14.04 7.11 1.46
N ARG A 50 -14.64 6.16 2.19
CA ARG A 50 -13.91 5.18 2.99
C ARG A 50 -12.95 4.36 2.13
N GLN A 51 -13.45 3.80 1.02
CA GLN A 51 -12.64 3.01 0.10
C GLN A 51 -11.49 3.83 -0.50
N ARG A 52 -11.77 5.05 -0.97
CA ARG A 52 -10.76 5.98 -1.49
C ARG A 52 -9.68 6.29 -0.46
N PHE A 53 -10.06 6.42 0.81
CA PHE A 53 -9.10 6.67 1.89
C PHE A 53 -8.24 5.43 2.18
N SER A 54 -8.85 4.24 2.24
CA SER A 54 -8.13 2.97 2.39
C SER A 54 -7.15 2.74 1.24
N GLU A 55 -7.54 3.03 0.00
CA GLU A 55 -6.68 2.96 -1.18
C GLU A 55 -5.46 3.89 -1.05
N LYS A 56 -5.64 5.12 -0.58
CA LYS A 56 -4.52 6.04 -0.34
C LYS A 56 -3.53 5.49 0.68
N ILE A 57 -4.02 4.89 1.78
CA ILE A 57 -3.17 4.26 2.79
C ILE A 57 -2.40 3.08 2.18
N ILE A 58 -3.09 2.23 1.41
CA ILE A 58 -2.50 1.01 0.86
C ILE A 58 -1.49 1.30 -0.24
N VAL A 59 -1.75 2.30 -1.10
CA VAL A 59 -0.77 2.77 -2.08
C VAL A 59 0.50 3.25 -1.38
N LEU A 60 0.37 3.99 -0.28
CA LEU A 60 1.54 4.44 0.48
C LEU A 60 2.27 3.26 1.15
N LEU A 61 1.55 2.29 1.72
CA LEU A 61 2.14 1.06 2.26
C LEU A 61 2.97 0.32 1.22
N LEU A 62 2.43 0.10 0.02
CA LEU A 62 3.15 -0.56 -1.09
C LEU A 62 4.39 0.24 -1.51
N THR A 63 4.27 1.56 -1.57
CA THR A 63 5.39 2.44 -1.92
C THR A 63 6.51 2.34 -0.88
N VAL A 64 6.14 2.38 0.41
CA VAL A 64 7.08 2.26 1.53
C VAL A 64 7.69 0.86 1.59
N ASP A 65 6.94 -0.19 1.22
CA ASP A 65 7.45 -1.54 1.19
C ASP A 65 8.52 -1.74 0.10
N ALA A 66 8.32 -1.14 -1.07
CA ALA A 66 9.29 -1.13 -2.15
C ALA A 66 10.60 -0.37 -1.81
N LEU A 67 10.63 0.44 -0.74
CA LEU A 67 11.85 1.10 -0.28
C LEU A 67 12.78 0.11 0.41
N GLU A 68 13.84 -0.29 -0.30
CA GLU A 68 14.94 -1.09 0.25
C GLU A 68 16.19 -0.24 0.45
N GLY A 69 16.78 -0.33 1.64
CA GLY A 69 17.99 0.40 2.00
C GLY A 69 18.93 -0.41 2.91
N PRO A 70 20.25 -0.34 2.69
CA PRO A 70 21.22 -0.96 3.59
C PRO A 70 21.33 -0.22 4.94
N ASP A 71 20.81 1.00 5.02
CA ASP A 71 20.91 1.86 6.19
C ASP A 71 19.86 1.50 7.27
N TYR A 72 20.31 1.39 8.52
CA TYR A 72 19.45 1.07 9.65
C TYR A 72 18.36 2.12 9.89
N MET A 73 18.67 3.41 9.70
CA MET A 73 17.69 4.49 9.88
C MET A 73 16.55 4.40 8.87
N VAL A 74 16.85 4.00 7.62
CA VAL A 74 15.83 3.79 6.59
C VAL A 74 14.91 2.65 6.99
N ARG A 75 15.45 1.55 7.52
CA ARG A 75 14.66 0.40 7.98
C ARG A 75 13.78 0.75 9.19
N ALA A 76 14.33 1.46 10.17
CA ALA A 76 13.59 1.89 11.36
C ALA A 76 12.45 2.86 11.00
N ALA A 77 12.73 3.83 10.12
CA ALA A 77 11.72 4.76 9.63
C ALA A 77 10.64 4.04 8.80
N LYS A 78 11.03 3.15 7.89
CA LYS A 78 10.11 2.29 7.12
C LYS A 78 9.16 1.56 8.06
N LYS A 79 9.71 0.85 9.06
CA LYS A 79 8.92 0.10 10.04
C LYS A 79 7.92 0.99 10.78
N SER A 80 8.39 2.13 11.30
CA SER A 80 7.51 3.08 12.00
C SER A 80 6.39 3.63 11.12
N MET A 81 6.64 3.83 9.82
CA MET A 81 5.62 4.30 8.88
C MET A 81 4.60 3.20 8.55
N VAL A 82 5.07 1.96 8.38
CA VAL A 82 4.20 0.80 8.14
C VAL A 82 3.30 0.57 9.35
N ASP A 83 3.86 0.50 10.56
CA ASP A 83 3.10 0.29 11.80
C ASP A 83 2.00 1.38 11.97
N GLU A 84 2.31 2.63 11.65
CA GLU A 84 1.33 3.73 11.72
C GLU A 84 0.24 3.62 10.64
N LEU A 85 0.62 3.30 9.40
CA LEU A 85 -0.33 3.18 8.29
C LEU A 85 -1.27 1.98 8.46
N GLU A 86 -0.76 0.85 8.96
CA GLU A 86 -1.56 -0.33 9.31
C GLU A 86 -2.56 0.01 10.42
N ALA A 87 -2.12 0.67 11.49
CA ALA A 87 -3.02 1.09 12.56
C ALA A 87 -4.12 2.07 12.08
N MET A 88 -3.80 2.94 11.12
CA MET A 88 -4.79 3.83 10.51
C MET A 88 -5.75 3.07 9.60
N LEU A 89 -5.28 2.05 8.88
CA LEU A 89 -6.10 1.21 8.02
C LEU A 89 -7.11 0.41 8.84
N ASP A 90 -6.66 -0.24 9.92
CA ASP A 90 -7.52 -1.04 10.81
C ASP A 90 -8.67 -0.21 11.42
N MET A 91 -8.45 1.09 11.63
CA MET A 91 -9.47 2.00 12.13
C MET A 91 -10.50 2.42 11.08
N VAL A 92 -10.10 2.47 9.81
CA VAL A 92 -10.96 2.95 8.70
C VAL A 92 -11.71 1.80 8.06
N ASP A 93 -11.02 0.69 7.85
CA ASP A 93 -11.51 -0.52 7.21
C ASP A 93 -11.09 -1.72 8.08
N PRO A 94 -11.80 -1.96 9.19
CA PRO A 94 -11.52 -3.08 10.08
C PRO A 94 -11.83 -4.38 9.33
N GLN A 95 -10.81 -4.99 8.76
CA GLN A 95 -10.93 -6.34 8.21
C GLN A 95 -11.17 -7.35 9.35
N PRO A 96 -11.96 -8.42 9.11
CA PRO A 96 -12.14 -9.47 10.09
C PRO A 96 -10.78 -10.05 10.51
N PRO A 97 -10.60 -10.39 11.80
CA PRO A 97 -9.30 -10.75 12.36
C PRO A 97 -8.72 -11.97 11.65
N GLY A 98 -7.79 -11.73 10.73
CA GLY A 98 -7.23 -12.77 9.89
C GLY A 98 -6.36 -12.23 8.76
N LYS A 99 -5.10 -11.92 9.06
CA LYS A 99 -3.95 -11.76 8.15
C LYS A 99 -3.77 -10.39 7.47
N LEU A 100 -3.00 -9.53 8.13
CA LEU A 100 -2.10 -8.58 7.44
C LEU A 100 -0.61 -8.95 7.60
N SER A 101 -0.27 -10.19 8.01
CA SER A 101 1.14 -10.57 8.26
C SER A 101 2.00 -10.73 6.99
N SER A 102 1.44 -10.52 5.81
CA SER A 102 2.17 -10.39 4.56
C SER A 102 1.12 -10.05 3.50
N LEU A 103 1.55 -9.34 2.47
CA LEU A 103 0.82 -8.96 1.25
C LEU A 103 0.19 -10.13 0.45
N ARG A 104 -0.22 -11.23 1.09
CA ARG A 104 -0.99 -12.30 0.48
C ARG A 104 -2.43 -11.85 0.25
N ARG A 105 -2.59 -11.20 -0.91
CA ARG A 105 -3.85 -11.02 -1.62
C ARG A 105 -4.92 -10.35 -0.75
N ARG A 106 -4.81 -9.02 -0.67
CA ARG A 106 -6.01 -8.17 -0.61
C ARG A 106 -6.89 -8.64 -1.77
N THR A 107 -7.94 -9.40 -1.48
CA THR A 107 -9.04 -9.55 -2.43
C THR A 107 -9.51 -8.13 -2.65
N PHE A 108 -9.12 -7.56 -3.79
CA PHE A 108 -9.79 -6.43 -4.39
C PHE A 108 -11.28 -6.71 -4.26
N ASP A 109 -12.07 -5.79 -3.71
CA ASP A 109 -13.51 -5.98 -3.53
C ASP A 109 -14.15 -6.17 -4.92
N LEU A 110 -14.15 -7.41 -5.40
CA LEU A 110 -15.11 -7.84 -6.39
C LEU A 110 -16.47 -7.75 -5.69
N PRO A 111 -17.49 -7.19 -6.35
CA PRO A 111 -18.84 -7.21 -5.78
C PRO A 111 -19.17 -8.65 -5.38
N ASP A 112 -19.49 -8.84 -4.10
CA ASP A 112 -19.85 -10.12 -3.52
C ASP A 112 -20.90 -10.80 -4.42
N GLY A 113 -20.49 -11.85 -5.14
CA GLY A 113 -21.41 -12.74 -5.83
C GLY A 113 -21.54 -12.63 -7.36
N ALA A 114 -20.63 -11.98 -8.09
CA ALA A 114 -20.53 -12.24 -9.53
C ALA A 114 -19.89 -13.62 -9.77
N GLN A 115 -20.69 -14.68 -9.66
CA GLN A 115 -20.35 -15.99 -10.22
C GLN A 115 -20.05 -15.75 -11.70
N LEU A 116 -18.77 -15.77 -12.09
CA LEU A 116 -18.39 -15.89 -13.48
C LEU A 116 -19.11 -17.15 -13.99
N SER A 117 -20.14 -16.95 -14.81
CA SER A 117 -20.87 -18.04 -15.41
C SER A 117 -19.86 -18.90 -16.17
N LYS A 118 -20.01 -20.22 -16.04
CA LYS A 118 -19.14 -21.23 -16.66
C LYS A 118 -19.01 -21.07 -18.19
N ASP A 119 -19.88 -20.26 -18.78
CA ASP A 119 -19.91 -19.89 -20.19
C ASP A 119 -18.81 -18.88 -20.59
N MET A 120 -18.36 -18.01 -19.67
CA MET A 120 -17.25 -17.09 -19.96
C MET A 120 -15.90 -17.81 -19.97
N THR A 121 -15.75 -18.89 -19.20
CA THR A 121 -14.51 -19.67 -19.18
C THR A 121 -14.33 -20.54 -20.43
N SER A 122 -15.40 -21.12 -20.98
CA SER A 122 -15.31 -21.90 -22.23
C SER A 122 -15.03 -21.03 -23.45
N SER A 123 -15.58 -19.81 -23.48
CA SER A 123 -15.35 -18.85 -24.57
C SER A 123 -13.87 -18.43 -24.67
N VAL A 124 -13.13 -18.42 -23.56
CA VAL A 124 -11.70 -18.08 -23.56
C VAL A 124 -10.83 -19.28 -23.96
N GLU A 125 -11.24 -20.50 -23.61
CA GLU A 125 -10.52 -21.72 -24.02
C GLU A 125 -10.55 -21.95 -25.54
N GLU A 126 -11.67 -21.63 -26.21
CA GLU A 126 -11.77 -21.73 -27.67
C GLU A 126 -10.84 -20.75 -28.41
N VAL A 127 -10.61 -19.55 -27.85
CA VAL A 127 -9.73 -18.54 -28.47
C VAL A 127 -8.26 -18.93 -28.35
N ILE A 128 -7.87 -19.63 -27.28
CA ILE A 128 -6.47 -20.06 -27.07
C ILE A 128 -6.07 -21.20 -28.02
N GLN A 129 -7.03 -22.00 -28.51
CA GLN A 129 -6.74 -23.04 -29.52
C GLN A 129 -6.60 -22.49 -30.94
N LEU A 130 -6.92 -21.22 -31.17
CA LEU A 130 -6.88 -20.58 -32.50
C LEU A 130 -5.59 -19.76 -32.76
N ILE A 131 -4.63 -19.74 -31.83
CA ILE A 131 -3.33 -19.05 -31.98
C ILE A 131 -2.20 -20.08 -32.14
#